data_AF-A0A4D5RCJ7-F1
#
_entry.id   AF-A0A4D5RCJ7-F1
#
_cell.length_a   1.000
_cell.length_b   1.000
_cell.length_c   1.000
_cell.angle_alpha   90.00
_cell.angle_beta   90.00
_cell.angle_gamma   90.00
#
_symmetry.space_group_name_H-M   'P 1'
#
loop_
_entity.id
_entity.type
_entity.pdbx_description
1 polymer ?
#
loop_
_entity_poly.entity_id
_entity_poly.type
_entity_poly.pdbx_seq_one_letter_code
_entity_poly.pdbx_strand_id
1 'polypeptide(L)'
;MEENAPQSDDLPQKKPVMFMGRNLEEIPCLKTVFQTSIASGLGIGLATFMFTSRPKRAADAGFYSFVAITTFYWFYCRYQYSVQKFNYQKLQKYMKHAVILEGTKHDPTTAKTTPKEA
;
A
#
# COMPACT_ATOMS: atom_id res chain seq x y z
N MET A 1 -3.80 0.10 -32.17
CA MET A 1 -3.53 1.33 -32.92
C MET A 1 -4.06 2.44 -32.04
N GLU A 2 -3.22 2.82 -31.08
CA GLU A 2 -2.52 4.13 -31.04
C GLU A 2 -3.29 4.91 -29.94
N GLU A 3 -2.69 5.26 -28.81
CA GLU A 3 -1.69 6.31 -28.77
C GLU A 3 -0.79 6.15 -27.54
N ASN A 4 0.48 6.47 -27.78
CA ASN A 4 1.61 6.46 -26.87
C ASN A 4 1.77 7.88 -26.28
N ALA A 5 2.33 7.97 -25.08
CA ALA A 5 3.00 9.15 -24.47
C ALA A 5 2.13 10.25 -23.81
N PRO A 6 2.70 11.11 -22.93
CA PRO A 6 3.70 10.83 -21.89
C PRO A 6 3.31 11.40 -20.49
N GLN A 7 3.86 10.75 -19.47
CA GLN A 7 4.46 11.28 -18.24
C GLN A 7 4.24 12.77 -17.90
N SER A 8 3.50 13.03 -16.82
CA SER A 8 3.75 14.21 -15.98
C SER A 8 4.79 13.84 -14.92
N ASP A 9 6.06 13.84 -15.34
CA ASP A 9 7.17 14.18 -14.43
C ASP A 9 7.17 15.69 -14.28
N ASP A 10 6.41 16.18 -13.32
CA ASP A 10 6.72 17.44 -12.66
C ASP A 10 6.95 17.09 -11.19
N LEU A 11 8.19 17.21 -10.76
CA LEU A 11 8.61 17.08 -9.38
C LEU A 11 8.69 18.49 -8.77
N PRO A 12 7.58 19.15 -8.37
CA PRO A 12 7.67 20.25 -7.43
C PRO A 12 7.94 19.62 -6.06
N GLN A 13 9.03 20.05 -5.43
CA GLN A 13 9.36 19.87 -4.02
C GLN A 13 8.12 19.50 -3.18
N LYS A 14 7.94 18.21 -2.86
CA LYS A 14 6.77 17.71 -2.15
C LYS A 14 6.86 18.13 -0.68
N LYS A 15 6.51 19.39 -0.40
CA LYS A 15 6.06 19.80 0.92
C LYS A 15 4.99 18.80 1.36
N PRO A 16 5.05 18.25 2.57
CA PRO A 16 4.08 17.26 3.03
C PRO A 16 2.71 17.93 3.05
N VAL A 17 1.90 17.66 2.03
CA VAL A 17 0.52 18.11 2.00
C VAL A 17 -0.19 17.45 3.17
N MET A 18 -0.61 18.24 4.15
CA MET A 18 -1.27 17.72 5.35
C MET A 18 -2.70 17.34 5.00
N PHE A 19 -2.89 16.19 4.36
CA PHE A 19 -4.24 15.67 4.14
C PHE A 19 -4.62 14.82 5.35
N MET A 20 -5.50 15.36 6.18
CA MET A 20 -6.12 14.64 7.30
C MET A 20 -5.20 14.40 8.52
N GLY A 21 -4.47 15.44 8.95
CA GLY A 21 -3.81 15.50 10.26
C GLY A 21 -2.69 14.47 10.52
N ARG A 22 -2.33 13.65 9.52
CA ARG A 22 -1.20 12.72 9.55
C ARG A 22 -0.39 12.89 8.28
N ASN A 23 0.93 12.91 8.43
CA ASN A 23 1.86 13.05 7.32
C ASN A 23 1.61 11.95 6.28
N LEU A 24 1.55 12.31 4.99
CA LEU A 24 1.51 11.30 3.91
C LEU A 24 2.73 10.36 3.93
N GLU A 25 3.81 10.77 4.59
CA GLU A 25 5.00 9.94 4.78
C GLU A 25 4.81 8.84 5.84
N GLU A 26 3.87 9.02 6.78
CA GLU A 26 3.58 8.02 7.81
C GLU A 26 2.63 6.91 7.32
N ILE A 27 1.98 7.11 6.17
CA ILE A 27 1.03 6.17 5.57
C ILE A 27 1.49 5.83 4.14
N PRO A 28 2.47 4.92 3.98
CA PRO A 28 3.00 4.53 2.66
C PRO A 28 1.95 3.93 1.71
N CYS A 29 0.77 3.55 2.20
CA CYS A 29 -0.28 2.99 1.35
C CYS A 29 -0.94 3.98 0.40
N LEU A 30 -1.18 5.25 0.81
CA LEU A 30 -2.00 6.17 0.01
C LEU A 30 -1.39 6.39 -1.38
N LYS A 31 -0.06 6.51 -1.44
CA LYS A 31 0.66 6.76 -2.69
C LYS A 31 0.49 5.59 -3.67
N THR A 32 0.72 4.36 -3.21
CA THR A 32 0.64 3.15 -4.03
C THR A 32 -0.79 2.87 -4.47
N VAL A 33 -1.78 3.07 -3.59
CA VAL A 33 -3.19 2.87 -3.97
C VAL A 33 -3.68 3.91 -4.97
N PHE A 34 -3.28 5.17 -4.84
CA PHE A 34 -3.73 6.21 -5.76
C PHE A 34 -3.23 5.94 -7.18
N GLN A 35 -1.95 5.56 -7.32
CA GLN A 35 -1.36 5.22 -8.62
C GLN A 35 -2.00 3.97 -9.24
N THR A 36 -2.25 2.93 -8.44
CA THR A 36 -2.90 1.69 -8.92
C THR A 36 -4.39 1.88 -9.22
N SER A 37 -5.11 2.70 -8.44
CA SER A 37 -6.51 3.04 -8.69
C SER A 37 -6.69 3.82 -9.99
N ILE A 38 -5.81 4.78 -10.30
CA ILE A 38 -5.88 5.51 -11.58
C ILE A 38 -5.64 4.57 -12.75
N ALA A 39 -4.58 3.75 -12.68
CA ALA A 39 -4.24 2.82 -13.75
C ALA A 39 -5.35 1.79 -13.99
N SER A 40 -5.88 1.20 -12.92
CA SER A 40 -6.97 0.22 -13.00
C SER A 40 -8.31 0.88 -13.39
N GLY A 41 -8.63 2.07 -12.88
CA GLY A 41 -9.84 2.81 -13.23
C GLY A 41 -9.88 3.18 -14.71
N LEU A 42 -8.76 3.65 -15.27
CA LEU A 42 -8.63 3.89 -16.72
C LEU A 42 -8.75 2.58 -17.51
N GLY A 43 -8.10 1.50 -17.08
CA GLY A 43 -8.20 0.19 -17.73
C GLY A 43 -9.63 -0.34 -17.80
N ILE A 44 -10.36 -0.30 -16.68
CA ILE A 44 -11.76 -0.74 -16.58
C ILE A 44 -12.68 0.20 -17.37
N GLY A 45 -12.46 1.51 -17.29
CA GLY A 45 -13.24 2.52 -18.03
C GLY A 45 -13.11 2.34 -19.54
N LEU A 46 -11.90 2.14 -20.06
CA LEU A 46 -11.63 1.89 -21.47
C LEU A 46 -12.18 0.53 -21.92
N ALA A 47 -11.99 -0.53 -21.13
CA ALA A 47 -12.58 -1.84 -21.42
C ALA A 47 -14.11 -1.76 -21.51
N THR A 48 -14.75 -1.04 -20.60
CA THR A 48 -16.21 -0.83 -20.59
C THR A 48 -16.66 0.00 -21.80
N PHE A 49 -15.89 1.03 -22.19
CA PHE A 49 -16.15 1.83 -23.39
C PHE A 49 -16.12 0.96 -24.66
N MET A 50 -15.12 0.07 -24.78
CA MET A 50 -14.96 -0.81 -25.92
C MET A 50 -16.14 -1.78 -26.08
N PHE A 51 -16.65 -2.34 -24.97
CA PHE A 51 -17.78 -3.26 -25.00
C PHE A 51 -19.14 -2.58 -25.17
N THR A 52 -19.32 -1.36 -24.64
CA THR A 52 -20.65 -0.74 -24.53
C THR A 52 -20.90 0.38 -25.55
N SER A 53 -19.88 0.87 -26.27
CA SER A 53 -19.93 1.95 -27.28
C SER A 53 -20.67 3.24 -26.85
N ARG A 54 -20.97 3.39 -25.55
CA ARG A 54 -21.74 4.50 -24.97
C ARG A 54 -20.84 5.23 -23.95
N PRO A 55 -20.28 6.40 -24.31
CA PRO A 55 -19.30 7.10 -23.45
C PRO A 55 -19.88 7.51 -22.08
N LYS A 56 -21.18 7.84 -22.00
CA LYS A 56 -21.86 8.16 -20.73
C LYS A 56 -21.81 7.01 -19.72
N ARG A 57 -22.10 5.79 -20.16
CA ARG A 57 -22.07 4.59 -19.30
C ARG A 57 -20.65 4.22 -18.87
N ALA A 58 -19.66 4.46 -19.74
CA ALA A 58 -18.25 4.21 -19.43
C ALA A 58 -17.69 5.17 -18.39
N ALA A 59 -18.06 6.46 -18.45
CA ALA A 59 -17.64 7.46 -17.46
C ALA A 59 -18.18 7.14 -16.05
N ASP A 60 -19.47 6.81 -15.95
CA ASP A 60 -20.09 6.42 -14.68
C ASP A 60 -19.42 5.15 -14.12
N ALA A 61 -19.21 4.12 -14.96
CA ALA A 61 -18.55 2.88 -14.56
C ALA A 61 -17.08 3.07 -14.13
N GLY A 62 -16.33 3.95 -14.80
CA GLY A 62 -14.96 4.30 -14.43
C GLY A 62 -14.89 5.03 -13.08
N PHE A 63 -15.85 5.91 -12.80
CA PHE A 63 -15.93 6.57 -11.49
C PHE A 63 -16.26 5.57 -10.38
N TYR A 64 -17.25 4.69 -10.59
CA TYR A 64 -17.60 3.66 -9.61
C TYR A 64 -16.45 2.69 -9.35
N SER A 65 -15.71 2.26 -10.38
CA SER A 65 -14.57 1.36 -10.21
C SER A 65 -13.43 2.04 -9.46
N PHE A 66 -13.11 3.30 -9.79
CA PHE A 66 -12.10 4.07 -9.08
C PHE A 66 -12.43 4.25 -7.60
N VAL A 67 -13.68 4.61 -7.27
CA VAL A 67 -14.14 4.76 -5.89
C VAL A 67 -14.10 3.43 -5.16
N ALA A 68 -14.62 2.35 -5.75
CA ALA A 68 -14.65 1.03 -5.13
C ALA A 68 -13.24 0.49 -4.82
N ILE A 69 -12.31 0.59 -5.78
CA ILE A 69 -10.92 0.14 -5.60
C ILE A 69 -10.25 0.96 -4.50
N THR A 70 -10.41 2.28 -4.54
CA THR A 70 -9.82 3.17 -3.53
C THR A 70 -10.35 2.87 -2.13
N THR A 71 -11.67 2.72 -1.97
CA THR A 71 -12.29 2.41 -0.68
C THR A 71 -11.86 1.03 -0.17
N PHE A 72 -11.91 -0.01 -1.02
CA PHE A 72 -11.55 -1.37 -0.63
C PHE A 72 -10.08 -1.45 -0.17
N TYR A 73 -9.17 -0.88 -0.96
CA TYR A 73 -7.75 -0.91 -0.64
C TYR A 73 -7.42 -0.03 0.57
N TRP A 74 -8.14 1.07 0.77
CA TRP A 74 -8.02 1.89 1.97
C TRP A 74 -8.34 1.08 3.23
N PHE A 75 -9.47 0.37 3.25
CA PHE A 75 -9.84 -0.49 4.38
C PHE A 75 -8.82 -1.61 4.59
N TYR A 76 -8.39 -2.28 3.53
CA TYR A 76 -7.39 -3.35 3.60
C TYR A 76 -6.07 -2.87 4.18
N CYS A 77 -5.54 -1.74 3.68
CA CYS A 77 -4.30 -1.19 4.19
C CYS A 77 -4.44 -0.75 5.67
N ARG A 78 -5.54 -0.08 6.03
CA ARG A 78 -5.75 0.40 7.40
C ARG A 78 -5.74 -0.78 8.38
N TYR A 79 -6.33 -1.90 7.99
CA TYR A 79 -6.35 -3.12 8.76
C TYR A 79 -4.95 -3.72 8.91
N GLN A 80 -4.25 -3.93 7.80
CA GLN A 80 -2.87 -4.44 7.80
C GLN A 80 -1.92 -3.55 8.60
N TYR A 81 -2.01 -2.23 8.46
CA TYR A 81 -1.16 -1.30 9.19
C TYR A 81 -1.36 -1.42 10.71
N SER A 82 -2.61 -1.57 11.16
CA SER A 82 -2.93 -1.78 12.57
C SER A 82 -2.32 -3.09 13.09
N VAL A 83 -2.45 -4.18 12.33
CA VAL A 83 -1.89 -5.49 12.69
C VAL A 83 -0.36 -5.44 12.70
N GLN A 84 0.25 -4.85 11.68
CA GLN A 84 1.70 -4.80 11.55
C GLN A 84 2.35 -3.95 12.65
N LYS A 85 1.77 -2.79 13.00
CA LYS A 85 2.24 -2.00 14.16
C LYS A 85 2.32 -2.83 15.43
N PHE A 86 1.33 -3.69 15.68
CA PHE A 86 1.32 -4.55 16.85
C PHE A 86 2.44 -5.61 16.80
N ASN A 87 2.71 -6.19 15.63
CA ASN A 87 3.81 -7.13 15.44
C ASN A 87 5.18 -6.47 15.62
N TYR A 88 5.39 -5.28 15.04
CA TYR A 88 6.65 -4.54 15.21
C TYR A 88 6.92 -4.19 16.68
N GLN A 89 5.89 -3.77 17.42
CA GLN A 89 6.02 -3.50 18.85
C GLN A 89 6.37 -4.76 19.65
N LYS A 90 5.76 -5.90 19.35
CA LYS A 90 6.13 -7.19 19.95
C LYS A 90 7.57 -7.56 19.62
N LEU A 91 7.95 -7.48 18.35
CA LEU A 91 9.29 -7.84 17.87
C LEU A 91 10.37 -6.98 18.55
N GLN A 92 10.14 -5.67 18.69
CA GLN A 92 11.04 -4.78 19.43
C GLN A 92 11.19 -5.17 20.90
N LYS A 93 10.11 -5.61 21.57
CA LYS A 93 10.21 -6.11 22.95
C LYS A 93 11.08 -7.36 23.00
N TYR A 94 10.86 -8.33 22.11
CA TYR A 94 11.67 -9.54 22.06
C TYR A 94 13.14 -9.26 21.75
N MET A 95 13.44 -8.36 20.80
CA MET A 95 14.83 -7.99 20.50
C MET A 95 15.52 -7.33 21.70
N LYS A 96 14.83 -6.42 22.42
CA LYS A 96 15.40 -5.80 23.63
C LYS A 96 15.67 -6.82 24.74
N HIS A 97 14.76 -7.77 24.93
CA HIS A 97 14.98 -8.85 25.89
C HIS A 97 16.12 -9.76 25.45
N ALA A 98 16.22 -10.13 24.17
CA ALA A 98 17.32 -10.94 23.66
C ALA A 98 18.69 -10.26 23.90
N VAL A 99 18.83 -8.97 23.59
CA VAL A 99 20.07 -8.21 23.83
C VAL A 99 20.46 -8.14 25.31
N ILE A 100 19.50 -8.06 26.23
CA ILE A 100 19.80 -8.05 27.69
C ILE A 100 20.25 -9.44 28.17
N LEU A 101 19.78 -10.51 27.52
CA LEU A 101 20.11 -11.90 27.88
C LEU A 101 21.38 -12.43 27.19
N GLU A 102 21.91 -11.73 26.18
CA GLU A 102 23.21 -12.04 25.58
C GLU A 102 24.30 -12.07 26.68
N GLY A 103 24.92 -13.24 26.86
CA GLY A 103 25.93 -13.49 27.90
C GLY A 103 25.43 -14.22 29.17
N THR A 104 24.14 -14.51 29.29
CA THR A 104 23.57 -15.29 30.41
C THR A 104 23.32 -16.74 30.00
N LYS A 105 23.33 -17.70 30.95
CA LYS A 105 23.06 -19.14 30.73
C LYS A 105 21.68 -19.48 30.14
N HIS A 106 20.83 -18.48 29.92
CA HIS A 106 19.51 -18.59 29.30
C HIS A 106 19.48 -17.73 28.02
N ASP A 107 20.30 -18.11 27.04
CA ASP A 107 20.29 -17.46 25.73
C ASP A 107 19.18 -18.07 24.83
N PRO A 108 18.16 -17.31 24.39
CA PRO A 108 17.15 -17.79 23.45
C PRO A 108 17.66 -17.96 22.00
N THR A 109 18.88 -17.49 21.68
CA THR A 109 19.47 -17.50 20.33
C THR A 109 19.90 -18.89 19.90
N THR A 110 20.23 -19.79 20.84
CA THR A 110 20.62 -21.17 20.56
C THR A 110 19.50 -22.02 19.98
N ALA A 111 18.22 -21.61 20.14
CA ALA A 111 17.06 -22.34 19.61
C ALA A 111 16.67 -21.92 18.17
N LYS A 112 17.18 -20.81 17.63
CA LYS A 112 16.74 -20.24 16.34
C LYS A 112 17.67 -20.57 15.15
N THR A 113 18.87 -21.13 15.38
CA THR A 113 19.84 -21.47 14.31
C THR A 113 19.58 -22.83 13.67
N THR A 114 18.32 -23.22 13.45
CA THR A 114 18.00 -24.26 12.46
C THR A 114 17.35 -23.60 11.25
N PRO A 115 18.13 -23.18 10.24
CA PRO A 115 17.58 -22.74 8.97
C PRO A 115 16.75 -23.88 8.37
N LYS A 116 15.45 -23.63 8.17
CA LYS A 116 14.57 -24.50 7.38
C LYS A 116 14.72 -24.11 5.91
N GLU A 117 15.76 -24.63 5.26
CA GLU A 117 15.79 -24.81 3.80
C GLU A 117 15.17 -26.17 3.47
N ALA A 118 14.09 -26.16 2.69
CA ALA A 118 13.57 -27.28 1.93
C ALA A 118 12.78 -26.73 0.73
#